data_AF-A0A543EAK3-F1
#
_entry.id   AF-A0A543EAK3-F1
#
_cell.length_a   1.000
_cell.length_b   1.000
_cell.length_c   1.000
_cell.angle_alpha   90.00
_cell.angle_beta   90.00
_cell.angle_gamma   90.00
#
_symmetry.space_group_name_H-M   'P 1'
#
loop_
_entity.id
_entity.type
_entity.pdbx_description
1 polymer ?
#
loop_
_entity_poly.entity_id
_entity_poly.type
_entity_poly.pdbx_seq_one_letter_code
_entity_poly.pdbx_strand_id
1 'polypeptide(L)' 'MYSRDLDDPDGNGVEFFFMEPAAVDQGPDAYLAEQAKA' A
#
# COMPACT_ATOMS: atom_id res chain seq x y z
N MET A 1 5.21 -1.71 -4.73
CA MET A 1 3.83 -1.62 -4.22
C MET A 1 2.91 -1.99 -5.36
N TYR A 2 2.05 -2.98 -5.19
CA TYR A 2 1.07 -3.40 -6.19
C TYR A 2 -0.32 -3.18 -5.62
N SER A 3 -1.17 -2.48 -6.35
CA SER A 3 -2.58 -2.27 -5.99
C SER A 3 -3.50 -2.78 -7.10
N ARG A 4 -4.62 -3.37 -6.70
CA ARG A 4 -5.68 -3.78 -7.61
C ARG A 4 -7.04 -3.51 -6.98
N ASP A 5 -7.85 -2.78 -7.74
CA ASP A 5 -9.21 -2.46 -7.34
C ASP A 5 -10.20 -3.34 -8.12
N LEU A 6 -11.29 -3.71 -7.46
CA LEU A 6 -12.38 -4.49 -8.02
C LEU A 6 -13.71 -4.02 -7.47
N ASP A 7 -14.65 -3.70 -8.36
CA ASP A 7 -16.02 -3.36 -8.00
C ASP A 7 -16.92 -4.59 -8.19
N ASP A 8 -17.69 -4.93 -7.15
CA ASP A 8 -18.72 -5.96 -7.28
C ASP A 8 -20.00 -5.40 -7.93
N PRO A 9 -20.90 -6.25 -8.47
CA PRO A 9 -22.16 -5.80 -9.07
C PRO A 9 -23.12 -5.08 -8.10
N ASP A 10 -22.91 -5.24 -6.79
CA ASP A 10 -23.71 -4.60 -5.74
C ASP A 10 -23.17 -3.19 -5.40
N GLY A 11 -22.05 -2.79 -5.99
CA GLY A 11 -21.43 -1.48 -5.85
C GLY A 11 -20.45 -1.36 -4.68
N ASN A 12 -20.01 -2.47 -4.08
CA ASN A 12 -18.94 -2.44 -3.08
C ASN A 12 -17.56 -2.46 -3.78
N GLY A 13 -16.64 -1.64 -3.28
CA GLY A 13 -15.24 -1.64 -3.70
C GLY A 13 -14.40 -2.61 -2.87
N VAL A 14 -13.59 -3.42 -3.53
CA VAL A 14 -12.59 -4.30 -2.93
C VAL A 14 -11.20 -3.88 -3.42
N GLU A 15 -10.36 -3.44 -2.50
CA GLU A 15 -9.00 -2.97 -2.80
C GLU A 15 -7.96 -3.97 -2.25
N PHE A 16 -7.13 -4.49 -3.14
CA PHE A 16 -6.00 -5.35 -2.80
C PHE A 16 -4.72 -4.52 -2.80
N PHE A 17 -4.09 -4.38 -1.64
CA PHE A 17 -2.77 -3.77 -1.52
C PHE A 17 -1.72 -4.81 -1.16
N PHE A 18 -0.66 -4.87 -1.95
CA PHE A 18 0.53 -5.67 -1.65
C PHE A 18 1.74 -4.77 -1.40
N MET A 19 2.40 -5.05 -0.27
CA MET A 19 3.62 -4.43 0.21
C MET A 19 4.68 -5.51 0.43
N GLU A 20 5.94 -5.19 0.13
CA GLU A 20 7.08 -6.03 0.48
C GLU A 20 7.16 -6.23 2.00
N PRO A 21 7.36 -7.44 2.52
CA PRO A 21 7.37 -7.70 3.97
C PRO A 21 8.35 -6.82 4.74
N ALA A 22 9.52 -6.55 4.15
CA ALA A 22 10.53 -5.67 4.76
C ALA A 22 10.01 -4.24 5.01
N ALA A 23 9.07 -3.74 4.20
CA ALA A 23 8.47 -2.44 4.39
C ALA A 23 7.38 -2.44 5.48
N VAL A 24 6.76 -3.59 5.76
CA VAL A 24 5.86 -3.77 6.91
C VAL A 24 6.64 -3.68 8.22
N ASP A 25 7.79 -4.35 8.28
CA ASP A 25 8.64 -4.38 9.48
C ASP A 25 9.25 -3.00 9.80
N GLN A 26 9.61 -2.24 8.77
CA GLN A 26 10.20 -0.90 8.90
C GLN A 26 9.16 0.19 9.21
N GLY A 27 7.90 -0.07 8.90
CA GLY A 27 6.80 0.86 9.11
C GLY A 27 6.87 2.11 8.21
N PRO A 28 5.85 2.99 8.32
CA PRO A 28 5.70 4.16 7.46
C PRO A 28 6.78 5.24 7.69
N ASP A 29 7.38 5.28 8.88
CA ASP A 29 8.39 6.28 9.24
C ASP A 29 9.64 6.16 8.36
N ALA A 30 10.01 4.95 7.96
CA ALA A 30 11.14 4.71 7.06
C ALA A 30 10.89 5.30 5.67
N TYR A 31 9.67 5.16 5.13
CA TYR A 31 9.26 5.76 3.86
C TYR A 31 9.26 7.30 3.93
N LEU A 32 8.73 7.86 5.01
CA LEU A 32 8.70 9.32 5.21
C LEU A 32 10.10 9.91 5.35
N ALA A 33 11.01 9.22 6.04
CA ALA A 33 12.41 9.62 6.17
C ALA A 33 13.17 9.55 4.83
N GLU A 34 12.82 8.59 3.96
CA GLU A 34 13.38 8.48 2.61
C GLU A 34 12.85 9.60 1.70
N GLN A 35 11.53 9.85 1.70
CA GLN A 35 10.94 10.97 0.94
C GLN A 35 11.46 12.34 1.38
N ALA A 36 11.68 12.57 2.68
CA ALA A 36 12.19 13.84 3.18
C ALA A 36 13.66 14.12 2.77
N LYS A 37 14.39 13.09 2.29
CA LYS A 37 15.75 13.23 1.76
C LYS A 37 15.79 13.46 0.24
N ALA A 38 14.66 13.32 -0.46
CA ALA A 38 14.56 13.46 -1.92
C ALA A 38 14.26 14.90 -2.36
#